data_AF-A0A6P0U5T0-F1
#
_entry.id   AF-A0A6P0U5T0-F1
#
_cell.length_a   1.000
_cell.length_b   1.000
_cell.length_c   1.000
_cell.angle_alpha   90.00
_cell.angle_beta   90.00
_cell.angle_gamma   90.00
#
_symmetry.space_group_name_H-M   'P 1'
#
loop_
_entity.id
_entity.type
_entity.pdbx_description
1 polymer ?
#
loop_
_entity_poly.entity_id
_entity_poly.type
_entity_poly.pdbx_seq_one_letter_code
_entity_poly.pdbx_strand_id
1 'polypeptide(L)'
;MTSKVKFKNNRIKKKQLLSARYSSFLEPTALINRLRRTRWFTPATLACIPLVFVIIALWAGAATAQDQELTPEYVKGVLDSIWILVASIFVIFMNAGFGMLETGFCRHKNAVNILAKNLIVFALATLVYWSIGFSVMFAGDHPFIGGGGFFLTGEASNYGLDPFPSGLPLPVFFLFQAAFAATAATIVSGAVAERIEFSAFLFFSLLITGISYPITGHWIWGGGWLAEMGFSDFAGSTAVHSVGGWAALVGAYILGPRMGKYDENG
;
A
#
# COMPACT_ATOMS: atom_id res chain seq x y z
N MET A 1 13.30 -75.29 53.20
CA MET A 1 12.96 -73.91 52.79
C MET A 1 13.02 -73.86 51.26
N THR A 2 11.91 -74.15 50.58
CA THR A 2 11.85 -74.32 49.12
C THR A 2 11.22 -73.11 48.43
N SER A 3 11.95 -72.62 47.43
CA SER A 3 11.63 -71.59 46.45
C SER A 3 10.30 -71.82 45.73
N LYS A 4 9.54 -70.73 45.48
CA LYS A 4 8.59 -70.63 44.36
C LYS A 4 8.73 -69.28 43.66
N VAL A 5 9.36 -69.34 42.50
CA VAL A 5 9.42 -68.30 41.47
C VAL A 5 8.00 -68.06 40.88
N LYS A 6 7.55 -66.80 40.83
CA LYS A 6 6.32 -66.38 40.11
C LYS A 6 6.69 -65.64 38.81
N PHE A 7 6.82 -66.39 37.72
CA PHE A 7 6.74 -65.87 36.35
C PHE A 7 5.27 -65.83 35.92
N LYS A 8 4.65 -64.65 35.86
CA LYS A 8 3.49 -64.30 34.99
C LYS A 8 2.98 -62.91 35.36
N ASN A 9 3.26 -61.89 34.52
CA ASN A 9 2.33 -60.75 34.31
C ASN A 9 2.78 -59.70 33.27
N ASN A 10 4.01 -59.72 32.76
CA ASN A 10 4.48 -58.65 31.87
C ASN A 10 3.94 -58.67 30.43
N ARG A 11 3.42 -59.81 29.92
CA ARG A 11 2.90 -59.88 28.54
C ARG A 11 1.49 -59.27 28.38
N ILE A 12 0.67 -59.28 29.43
CA ILE A 12 -0.70 -58.75 29.37
C ILE A 12 -0.69 -57.21 29.42
N LYS A 13 0.12 -56.62 30.31
CA LYS A 13 0.30 -55.16 30.39
C LYS A 13 0.83 -54.56 29.08
N LYS A 14 1.76 -55.23 28.40
CA LYS A 14 2.34 -54.72 27.14
C LYS A 14 1.33 -54.72 25.97
N LYS A 15 0.42 -55.71 25.91
CA LYS A 15 -0.67 -55.73 24.92
C LYS A 15 -1.74 -54.65 25.19
N GLN A 16 -2.11 -54.43 26.46
CA GLN A 16 -3.03 -53.35 26.85
C GLN A 16 -2.46 -51.95 26.59
N LEU A 17 -1.15 -51.75 26.81
CA LEU A 17 -0.50 -50.47 26.53
C LEU A 17 -0.36 -50.19 25.03
N LEU A 18 -0.20 -51.22 24.20
CA LEU A 18 -0.17 -51.07 22.74
C LEU A 18 -1.56 -50.80 22.16
N SER A 19 -2.62 -51.42 22.68
CA SER A 19 -3.99 -51.14 22.22
C SER A 19 -4.48 -49.74 22.62
N ALA A 20 -4.12 -49.25 23.81
CA ALA A 20 -4.46 -47.90 24.26
C ALA A 20 -3.73 -46.79 23.48
N ARG A 21 -2.52 -47.06 22.99
CA ARG A 21 -1.76 -46.10 22.19
C ARG A 21 -2.30 -45.97 20.77
N TYR A 22 -2.84 -47.05 20.20
CA TYR A 22 -3.45 -47.05 18.87
C TYR A 22 -4.91 -46.59 18.85
N SER A 23 -5.67 -46.78 19.93
CA SER A 23 -7.06 -46.30 19.99
C SER A 23 -7.18 -44.78 19.95
N SER A 24 -6.19 -44.05 20.48
CA SER A 24 -6.15 -42.58 20.44
C SER A 24 -6.00 -41.97 19.04
N PHE A 25 -5.57 -42.77 18.05
CA PHE A 25 -5.46 -42.34 16.64
C PHE A 25 -6.74 -42.60 15.83
N LEU A 26 -7.68 -43.39 16.37
CA LEU A 26 -8.89 -43.84 15.68
C LEU A 26 -10.17 -43.23 16.24
N GLU A 27 -10.09 -42.36 17.25
CA GLU A 27 -11.25 -41.63 17.73
C GLU A 27 -11.54 -40.38 16.86
N PRO A 28 -12.72 -40.28 16.21
CA PRO A 28 -13.10 -39.10 15.41
C PRO A 28 -13.01 -37.80 16.21
N THR A 29 -13.22 -37.87 17.52
CA THR A 29 -13.17 -36.77 18.48
C THR A 29 -11.77 -36.16 18.63
N ALA A 30 -10.70 -36.94 18.50
CA ALA A 30 -9.33 -36.45 18.63
C ALA A 30 -8.89 -35.60 17.43
N LEU A 31 -9.32 -35.98 16.21
CA LEU A 31 -9.10 -35.20 14.99
C LEU A 31 -9.93 -33.90 15.01
N ILE A 32 -11.21 -33.98 15.41
CA ILE A 32 -12.10 -32.82 15.55
C ILE A 32 -11.55 -31.83 16.59
N ASN A 33 -11.04 -32.31 17.73
CA ASN A 33 -10.44 -31.45 18.74
C ASN A 33 -9.08 -30.86 18.32
N ARG A 34 -8.31 -31.51 17.43
CA ARG A 34 -7.11 -30.92 16.81
C ARG A 34 -7.47 -29.84 15.80
N LEU A 35 -8.48 -30.07 14.96
CA LEU A 35 -9.00 -29.09 14.01
C LEU A 35 -9.61 -27.87 14.72
N ARG A 36 -10.21 -28.07 15.90
CA ARG A 36 -10.75 -26.98 16.72
C ARG A 36 -9.68 -26.15 17.44
N ARG A 37 -8.43 -26.66 17.53
CA ARG A 37 -7.31 -25.99 18.20
C ARG A 37 -6.44 -25.16 17.24
N THR A 38 -6.63 -25.30 15.93
CA THR A 38 -5.93 -24.47 14.95
C THR A 38 -6.64 -23.12 14.84
N ARG A 39 -5.89 -22.03 15.04
CA ARG A 39 -6.32 -20.63 14.90
C ARG A 39 -6.89 -20.25 13.52
N TRP A 40 -7.01 -21.22 12.62
CA TRP A 40 -7.45 -21.08 11.24
C TRP A 40 -8.99 -21.07 11.12
N PHE A 41 -9.72 -21.49 12.16
CA PHE A 41 -11.19 -21.51 12.20
C PHE A 41 -11.74 -20.47 13.17
N THR A 42 -11.24 -19.24 13.09
CA THR A 42 -11.93 -18.12 13.72
C THR A 42 -13.20 -17.78 12.93
N PRO A 43 -14.22 -17.18 13.57
CA PRO A 43 -15.42 -16.72 12.84
C PRO A 43 -15.08 -15.79 11.66
N ALA A 44 -14.00 -15.01 11.78
CA ALA A 44 -13.49 -14.14 10.72
C ALA A 44 -12.98 -14.94 9.51
N THR A 45 -12.15 -15.97 9.71
CA THR A 45 -11.63 -16.78 8.61
C THR A 45 -12.72 -17.59 7.91
N LEU A 46 -13.72 -18.05 8.66
CA LEU A 46 -14.90 -18.73 8.11
C LEU A 46 -15.83 -17.80 7.30
N ALA A 47 -15.86 -16.50 7.62
CA ALA A 47 -16.58 -15.49 6.84
C ALA A 47 -15.80 -15.02 5.60
N CYS A 48 -14.47 -14.98 5.66
CA CYS A 48 -13.63 -14.54 4.55
C CYS A 48 -13.63 -15.52 3.37
N ILE A 49 -13.68 -16.84 3.63
CA ILE A 49 -13.66 -17.87 2.56
C ILE A 49 -14.84 -17.72 1.58
N PRO A 50 -16.12 -17.71 2.01
CA PRO A 50 -17.24 -17.53 1.09
C PRO A 50 -17.21 -16.16 0.42
N LEU A 51 -16.73 -15.12 1.10
CA LEU A 51 -16.61 -13.78 0.53
C LEU A 51 -15.55 -13.73 -0.61
N VAL A 52 -14.43 -14.43 -0.44
CA VAL A 52 -13.42 -14.61 -1.50
C VAL A 52 -13.99 -15.40 -2.67
N PHE A 53 -14.74 -16.48 -2.42
CA PHE A 53 -15.39 -17.24 -3.49
C PHE A 53 -16.44 -16.41 -4.24
N VAL A 54 -17.23 -15.58 -3.55
CA VAL A 54 -18.19 -14.66 -4.17
C VAL A 54 -17.46 -13.62 -5.02
N ILE A 55 -16.36 -13.03 -4.52
CA ILE A 55 -15.55 -12.08 -5.30
C ILE A 55 -15.00 -12.75 -6.56
N ILE A 56 -14.42 -13.96 -6.44
CA ILE A 56 -13.86 -14.70 -7.59
C ILE A 56 -14.95 -15.05 -8.60
N ALA A 57 -16.12 -15.51 -8.14
CA ALA A 57 -17.23 -15.87 -9.03
C ALA A 57 -17.80 -14.66 -9.77
N LEU A 58 -17.94 -13.51 -9.08
CA LEU A 58 -18.36 -12.25 -9.69
C LEU A 58 -17.33 -11.74 -10.72
N TRP A 59 -16.04 -11.87 -10.41
CA TRP A 59 -14.96 -11.49 -11.33
C TRP A 59 -14.89 -12.40 -12.57
N ALA A 60 -15.08 -13.71 -12.38
CA ALA A 60 -15.07 -14.68 -13.47
C ALA A 60 -16.23 -14.46 -14.45
N GLY A 61 -17.42 -14.09 -13.95
CA GLY A 61 -18.57 -13.75 -14.79
C GLY A 61 -18.38 -12.47 -15.62
N ALA A 62 -17.66 -11.48 -15.09
CA ALA A 62 -17.33 -10.26 -15.83
C ALA A 62 -16.34 -10.50 -16.97
N ALA A 63 -15.37 -11.41 -16.77
CA ALA A 63 -14.37 -11.74 -17.78
C ALA A 63 -14.94 -12.45 -19.02
N THR A 64 -16.04 -13.20 -18.87
CA THR A 64 -16.67 -13.93 -19.98
C THR A 64 -17.59 -13.09 -20.86
N ALA A 65 -17.84 -11.83 -20.50
CA ALA A 65 -18.80 -10.95 -21.20
C ALA A 65 -18.16 -10.01 -22.22
N GLN A 66 -16.83 -10.03 -22.41
CA GLN A 66 -16.13 -9.16 -23.36
C GLN A 66 -15.97 -9.84 -24.73
N ASP A 67 -17.01 -9.72 -25.57
CA ASP A 67 -16.86 -9.90 -27.03
C ASP A 67 -16.23 -8.63 -27.62
N GLN A 68 -14.94 -8.40 -27.34
CA GLN A 68 -14.17 -7.30 -27.90
C GLN A 68 -13.24 -7.83 -28.99
N GLU A 69 -13.26 -7.23 -30.18
CA GLU A 69 -12.33 -7.60 -31.25
C GLU A 69 -10.87 -7.38 -30.81
N LEU A 70 -10.06 -8.44 -30.93
CA LEU A 70 -8.64 -8.43 -30.59
C LEU A 70 -7.83 -7.76 -31.71
N THR A 71 -7.81 -6.43 -31.72
CA THR A 71 -6.92 -5.66 -32.59
C THR A 71 -5.51 -5.57 -31.99
N PRO A 72 -4.44 -5.41 -32.80
CA PRO A 72 -3.08 -5.24 -32.27
C PRO A 72 -2.94 -4.04 -31.31
N GLU A 73 -3.66 -2.95 -31.60
CA GLU A 73 -3.69 -1.74 -30.76
C GLU A 73 -4.34 -2.03 -29.40
N TYR A 74 -5.47 -2.75 -29.38
CA TYR A 74 -6.12 -3.17 -28.15
C TYR A 74 -5.21 -4.05 -27.29
N VAL A 75 -4.55 -5.04 -27.89
CA VAL A 75 -3.61 -5.93 -27.17
C VAL A 75 -2.46 -5.12 -26.57
N LYS A 76 -1.89 -4.17 -27.32
CA LYS A 76 -0.84 -3.27 -26.79
C LYS A 76 -1.35 -2.46 -25.60
N GLY A 77 -2.51 -1.80 -25.73
CA GLY A 77 -3.10 -1.01 -24.64
C GLY A 77 -3.34 -1.82 -23.37
N VAL A 78 -3.79 -3.07 -23.50
CA VAL A 78 -3.93 -4.01 -22.37
C VAL A 78 -2.59 -4.32 -21.73
N LEU A 79 -1.55 -4.63 -22.53
CA LEU A 79 -0.21 -4.93 -22.00
C LEU A 79 0.42 -3.74 -21.29
N ASP A 80 0.30 -2.54 -21.85
CA ASP A 80 0.77 -1.29 -21.23
C ASP A 80 0.03 -1.03 -19.91
N SER A 81 -1.29 -1.26 -19.88
CA SER A 81 -2.10 -1.12 -18.66
C SER A 81 -1.69 -2.11 -17.57
N ILE A 82 -1.42 -3.38 -17.92
CA ILE A 82 -0.92 -4.38 -16.98
C ILE A 82 0.43 -3.96 -16.44
N TRP A 83 1.34 -3.50 -17.29
CA TRP A 83 2.65 -3.03 -16.88
C TRP A 83 2.56 -1.87 -15.89
N ILE A 84 1.75 -0.85 -16.20
CA ILE A 84 1.58 0.32 -15.33
C ILE A 84 0.87 -0.04 -14.03
N LEU A 85 -0.07 -0.99 -14.05
CA LEU A 85 -0.68 -1.52 -12.83
C LEU A 85 0.36 -2.21 -11.92
N VAL A 86 1.22 -3.06 -12.49
CA VAL A 86 2.31 -3.71 -11.75
C VAL A 86 3.31 -2.68 -11.24
N ALA A 87 3.69 -1.70 -12.06
CA ALA A 87 4.56 -0.60 -11.66
C ALA A 87 3.94 0.21 -10.51
N SER A 88 2.63 0.48 -10.55
CA SER A 88 1.89 1.15 -9.47
C SER A 88 2.02 0.39 -8.15
N ILE A 89 1.90 -0.95 -8.20
CA ILE A 89 2.09 -1.79 -7.01
C ILE A 89 3.51 -1.62 -6.47
N PHE A 90 4.54 -1.64 -7.32
CA PHE A 90 5.92 -1.42 -6.85
C PHE A 90 6.13 -0.04 -6.22
N VAL A 91 5.54 1.02 -6.78
CA VAL A 91 5.60 2.36 -6.18
C VAL A 91 4.87 2.40 -4.84
N ILE A 92 3.71 1.75 -4.71
CA ILE A 92 3.00 1.62 -3.42
C ILE A 92 3.87 0.88 -2.39
N PHE A 93 4.59 -0.16 -2.81
CA PHE A 93 5.53 -0.88 -1.96
C PHE A 93 6.71 -0.01 -1.49
N MET A 94 7.05 1.08 -2.19
CA MET A 94 8.02 2.05 -1.69
C MET A 94 7.56 2.68 -0.36
N ASN A 95 6.26 2.90 -0.14
CA ASN A 95 5.77 3.41 1.16
C ASN A 95 6.05 2.44 2.31
N ALA A 96 5.93 1.13 2.07
CA ALA A 96 6.37 0.13 3.05
C ALA A 96 7.89 0.19 3.26
N GLY A 97 8.65 0.39 2.17
CA GLY A 97 10.10 0.65 2.22
C GLY A 97 10.47 1.86 3.09
N PHE A 98 9.80 3.00 2.90
CA PHE A 98 9.95 4.20 3.72
C PHE A 98 9.63 3.92 5.18
N GLY A 99 8.52 3.24 5.46
CA GLY A 99 8.17 2.84 6.84
C GLY A 99 9.27 2.03 7.52
N MET A 100 9.88 1.07 6.81
CA MET A 100 11.01 0.28 7.34
C MET A 100 12.27 1.12 7.52
N LEU A 101 12.61 1.96 6.54
CA LEU A 101 13.79 2.82 6.56
C LEU A 101 13.70 3.83 7.71
N GLU A 102 12.59 4.56 7.82
CA GLU A 102 12.36 5.56 8.86
C GLU A 102 12.35 4.93 10.26
N THR A 103 11.73 3.76 10.40
CA THR A 103 11.73 3.04 11.67
C THR A 103 13.14 2.59 12.06
N GLY A 104 13.94 2.14 11.08
CA GLY A 104 15.34 1.75 11.29
C GLY A 104 16.26 2.91 11.69
N PHE A 105 15.99 4.13 11.20
CA PHE A 105 16.74 5.33 11.56
C PHE A 105 16.30 6.01 12.88
N CYS A 106 15.23 5.51 13.50
CA CYS A 106 14.67 6.10 14.71
C CYS A 106 14.87 5.21 15.93
N ARG A 107 14.70 5.80 17.12
CA ARG A 107 14.81 5.07 18.38
C ARG A 107 13.64 4.08 18.49
N HIS A 108 13.91 2.88 19.00
CA HIS A 108 12.93 1.79 19.14
C HIS A 108 11.60 2.23 19.77
N LYS A 109 11.64 3.12 20.77
CA LYS A 109 10.43 3.64 21.44
C LYS A 109 9.45 4.37 20.50
N ASN A 110 9.90 4.82 19.34
CA ASN A 110 9.12 5.57 18.36
C ASN A 110 8.68 4.71 17.16
N ALA A 111 9.08 3.43 17.09
CA ALA A 111 8.83 2.56 15.94
C ALA A 111 7.35 2.46 15.57
N VAL A 112 6.48 2.21 16.57
CA VAL A 112 5.03 2.09 16.36
C VAL A 112 4.43 3.37 15.80
N ASN A 113 4.86 4.53 16.31
CA ASN A 113 4.37 5.83 15.84
C ASN A 113 4.78 6.09 14.38
N ILE A 114 5.99 5.73 13.98
CA ILE A 114 6.50 5.93 12.63
C ILE A 114 5.78 5.03 11.63
N LEU A 115 5.62 3.74 11.95
CA LEU A 115 4.88 2.80 11.11
C LEU A 115 3.40 3.22 10.95
N ALA A 116 2.76 3.68 12.04
CA ALA A 116 1.39 4.19 11.99
C ALA A 116 1.27 5.43 11.10
N LYS A 117 2.22 6.38 11.21
CA LYS A 117 2.27 7.58 10.36
C LYS A 117 2.37 7.22 8.88
N ASN A 118 3.27 6.31 8.50
CA ASN A 118 3.44 5.89 7.11
C ASN A 118 2.17 5.24 6.54
N LEU A 119 1.51 4.37 7.31
CA LEU A 119 0.27 3.72 6.86
C LEU A 119 -0.87 4.73 6.67
N ILE A 120 -1.06 5.63 7.63
CA ILE A 120 -2.17 6.59 7.62
C ILE A 120 -1.95 7.65 6.53
N VAL A 121 -0.71 8.09 6.31
CA VAL A 121 -0.41 9.04 5.23
C VAL A 121 -0.71 8.46 3.87
N PHE A 122 -0.42 7.19 3.61
CA PHE A 122 -0.78 6.59 2.33
C PHE A 122 -2.29 6.62 2.08
N ALA A 123 -3.09 6.24 3.08
CA ALA A 123 -4.55 6.27 2.98
C ALA A 123 -5.07 7.71 2.79
N LEU A 124 -4.55 8.65 3.57
CA LEU A 124 -4.92 10.06 3.49
C LEU A 124 -4.55 10.67 2.14
N ALA A 125 -3.32 10.46 1.69
CA ALA A 125 -2.81 10.93 0.40
C ALA A 125 -3.67 10.43 -0.75
N THR A 126 -4.03 9.13 -0.74
CA THR A 126 -4.89 8.55 -1.76
C THR A 126 -6.26 9.22 -1.81
N LEU A 127 -6.89 9.47 -0.64
CA LEU A 127 -8.22 10.10 -0.57
C LEU A 127 -8.21 11.58 -0.98
N VAL A 128 -7.19 12.33 -0.55
CA VAL A 128 -7.06 13.76 -0.90
C VAL A 128 -6.68 13.94 -2.36
N TYR A 129 -5.79 13.10 -2.85
CA TYR A 129 -5.40 13.13 -4.25
C TYR A 129 -6.57 12.69 -5.15
N TRP A 130 -7.37 11.71 -4.73
CA TRP A 130 -8.62 11.35 -5.39
C TRP A 130 -9.63 12.51 -5.43
N SER A 131 -9.84 13.20 -4.30
CA SER A 131 -10.88 14.24 -4.24
C SER A 131 -10.52 15.51 -5.01
N ILE A 132 -9.28 16.00 -4.85
CA ILE A 132 -8.85 17.27 -5.45
C ILE A 132 -7.52 17.19 -6.19
N GLY A 133 -6.54 16.44 -5.68
CA GLY A 133 -5.16 16.53 -6.18
C GLY A 133 -5.01 16.10 -7.64
N PHE A 134 -5.69 15.03 -8.05
CA PHE A 134 -5.64 14.53 -9.41
C PHE A 134 -6.23 15.52 -10.42
N SER A 135 -7.33 16.18 -10.05
CA SER A 135 -7.94 17.27 -10.83
C SER A 135 -7.00 18.46 -10.96
N VAL A 136 -6.43 18.93 -9.84
CA VAL A 136 -5.49 20.06 -9.83
C VAL A 136 -4.23 19.77 -10.66
N MET A 137 -3.81 18.51 -10.72
CA MET A 137 -2.59 18.12 -11.43
C MET A 137 -2.80 17.92 -12.93
N PHE A 138 -3.88 17.27 -13.35
CA PHE A 138 -4.03 16.83 -14.74
C PHE A 138 -5.22 17.45 -15.48
N ALA A 139 -6.17 18.08 -14.79
CA ALA A 139 -7.38 18.55 -15.47
C ALA A 139 -7.26 19.98 -16.02
N GLY A 140 -7.83 20.21 -17.21
CA GLY A 140 -7.88 21.54 -17.84
C GLY A 140 -6.54 22.04 -18.38
N ASP A 141 -6.60 23.21 -19.04
CA ASP A 141 -5.50 23.71 -19.90
C ASP A 141 -4.78 24.95 -19.33
N HIS A 142 -5.03 25.32 -18.07
CA HIS A 142 -4.49 26.56 -17.53
C HIS A 142 -3.03 26.40 -17.07
N PRO A 143 -2.05 27.19 -17.55
CA PRO A 143 -0.62 26.89 -17.42
C PRO A 143 -0.08 26.67 -15.98
N PHE A 144 -0.72 27.26 -14.97
CA PHE A 144 -0.23 27.22 -13.58
C PHE A 144 -0.98 26.25 -12.67
N ILE A 145 -2.21 25.90 -12.99
CA ILE A 145 -3.04 25.09 -12.10
C ILE A 145 -4.14 24.44 -12.91
N GLY A 146 -4.29 23.13 -12.76
CA GLY A 146 -5.42 22.42 -13.32
C GLY A 146 -6.71 22.64 -12.54
N GLY A 147 -7.83 22.22 -13.11
CA GLY A 147 -9.13 22.27 -12.45
C GLY A 147 -10.24 21.63 -13.27
N GLY A 148 -11.21 21.03 -12.57
CA GLY A 148 -12.35 20.33 -13.16
C GLY A 148 -12.27 18.82 -12.99
N GLY A 149 -13.41 18.13 -13.04
CA GLY A 149 -13.44 16.67 -12.80
C GLY A 149 -13.04 16.25 -11.38
N PHE A 150 -13.27 17.09 -10.36
CA PHE A 150 -13.04 16.73 -8.96
C PHE A 150 -13.70 15.39 -8.61
N PHE A 151 -13.10 14.65 -7.66
CA PHE A 151 -13.54 13.29 -7.29
C PHE A 151 -13.49 12.25 -8.43
N LEU A 152 -12.61 12.47 -9.42
CA LEU A 152 -12.52 11.64 -10.63
C LEU A 152 -13.86 11.51 -11.39
N THR A 153 -14.67 12.57 -11.39
CA THR A 153 -15.99 12.56 -12.06
C THR A 153 -15.93 12.84 -13.56
N GLY A 154 -14.78 13.29 -14.08
CA GLY A 154 -14.56 13.53 -15.49
C GLY A 154 -14.17 12.30 -16.32
N GLU A 155 -14.23 12.43 -17.65
CA GLU A 155 -13.70 11.45 -18.59
C GLU A 155 -12.18 11.53 -18.69
N ALA A 156 -11.54 10.54 -19.33
CA ALA A 156 -10.08 10.51 -19.51
C ALA A 156 -9.53 11.79 -20.18
N SER A 157 -10.24 12.29 -21.19
CA SER A 157 -9.91 13.53 -21.91
C SER A 157 -9.85 14.76 -21.01
N ASN A 158 -10.66 14.81 -19.94
CA ASN A 158 -10.63 15.93 -19.00
C ASN A 158 -9.29 16.05 -18.28
N TYR A 159 -8.50 14.97 -18.22
CA TYR A 159 -7.19 14.91 -17.56
C TYR A 159 -6.03 14.83 -18.56
N GLY A 160 -6.25 15.23 -19.82
CA GLY A 160 -5.23 15.17 -20.86
C GLY A 160 -4.81 13.75 -21.26
N LEU A 161 -5.65 12.74 -20.98
CA LEU A 161 -5.39 11.36 -21.35
C LEU A 161 -6.14 10.98 -22.63
N ASP A 162 -5.45 10.27 -23.50
CA ASP A 162 -6.08 9.61 -24.64
C ASP A 162 -7.04 8.50 -24.17
N PRO A 163 -8.16 8.28 -24.88
CA PRO A 163 -9.08 7.19 -24.56
C PRO A 163 -8.40 5.83 -24.77
N PHE A 164 -8.82 4.82 -24.00
CA PHE A 164 -8.36 3.45 -24.21
C PHE A 164 -8.88 2.91 -25.56
N PRO A 165 -8.06 2.20 -26.38
CA PRO A 165 -6.76 1.59 -26.06
C PRO A 165 -5.51 2.41 -26.39
N SER A 166 -5.63 3.61 -26.99
CA SER A 166 -4.46 4.44 -27.33
C SER A 166 -3.79 5.02 -26.07
N GLY A 167 -4.59 5.37 -25.06
CA GLY A 167 -4.14 5.75 -23.73
C GLY A 167 -4.40 4.69 -22.64
N LEU A 168 -4.03 5.04 -21.40
CA LEU A 168 -4.24 4.19 -20.23
C LEU A 168 -5.67 4.33 -19.69
N PRO A 169 -6.27 3.26 -19.16
CA PRO A 169 -7.51 3.37 -18.40
C PRO A 169 -7.34 4.35 -17.23
N LEU A 170 -8.29 5.28 -17.09
CA LEU A 170 -8.26 6.32 -16.06
C LEU A 170 -7.96 5.79 -14.64
N PRO A 171 -8.57 4.67 -14.16
CA PRO A 171 -8.26 4.14 -12.83
C PRO A 171 -6.81 3.66 -12.66
N VAL A 172 -6.19 3.14 -13.73
CA VAL A 172 -4.81 2.66 -13.72
C VAL A 172 -3.86 3.85 -13.64
N PHE A 173 -4.08 4.87 -14.46
CA PHE A 173 -3.28 6.10 -14.42
C PHE A 173 -3.43 6.84 -13.09
N PHE A 174 -4.65 6.92 -12.57
CA PHE A 174 -4.92 7.48 -11.25
C PHE A 174 -4.15 6.76 -10.15
N LEU A 175 -4.21 5.42 -10.11
CA LEU A 175 -3.52 4.64 -9.08
C LEU A 175 -2.01 4.85 -9.13
N PHE A 176 -1.44 4.89 -10.34
CA PHE A 176 -0.02 5.17 -10.54
C PHE A 176 0.34 6.54 -9.94
N GLN A 177 -0.39 7.59 -10.31
CA GLN A 177 -0.13 8.96 -9.86
C GLN A 177 -0.40 9.16 -8.37
N ALA A 178 -1.42 8.52 -7.80
CA ALA A 178 -1.70 8.54 -6.37
C ALA A 178 -0.54 7.94 -5.55
N ALA A 179 0.13 6.92 -6.07
CA ALA A 179 1.31 6.34 -5.43
C ALA A 179 2.48 7.34 -5.37
N PHE A 180 2.71 8.13 -6.43
CA PHE A 180 3.71 9.21 -6.43
C PHE A 180 3.35 10.35 -5.47
N ALA A 181 2.08 10.77 -5.42
CA ALA A 181 1.61 11.78 -4.48
C ALA A 181 1.85 11.36 -3.02
N ALA A 182 1.55 10.10 -2.69
CA ALA A 182 1.86 9.55 -1.37
C ALA A 182 3.38 9.48 -1.10
N THR A 183 4.18 9.14 -2.11
CA THR A 183 5.64 9.13 -2.02
C THR A 183 6.19 10.52 -1.70
N ALA A 184 5.68 11.58 -2.35
CA ALA A 184 6.10 12.95 -2.04
C ALA A 184 5.79 13.35 -0.58
N ALA A 185 4.63 12.93 -0.06
CA ALA A 185 4.24 13.18 1.33
C ALA A 185 5.11 12.41 2.33
N THR A 186 5.45 11.14 2.04
CA THR A 186 6.22 10.29 2.95
C THR A 186 7.70 10.65 3.01
N ILE A 187 8.25 11.36 2.02
CA ILE A 187 9.62 11.90 2.14
C ILE A 187 9.73 12.83 3.38
N VAL A 188 8.67 13.56 3.69
CA VAL A 188 8.67 14.47 4.83
C VAL A 188 8.66 13.73 6.17
N SER A 189 7.95 12.59 6.30
CA SER A 189 7.86 11.86 7.59
C SER A 189 9.22 11.52 8.17
N GLY A 190 10.14 11.03 7.34
CA GLY A 190 11.48 10.66 7.78
C GLY A 190 12.28 11.83 8.36
N ALA A 191 12.19 13.00 7.73
CA ALA A 191 12.92 14.20 8.18
C ALA A 191 12.38 14.75 9.50
N VAL A 192 11.07 14.68 9.72
CA VAL A 192 10.38 15.22 10.91
C VAL A 192 10.10 14.16 11.99
N ALA A 193 10.60 12.94 11.79
CA ALA A 193 10.39 11.82 12.68
C ALA A 193 10.79 12.14 14.13
N GLU A 194 10.12 11.46 15.07
CA GLU A 194 10.30 11.54 16.53
C GLU A 194 9.91 12.87 17.20
N ARG A 195 9.67 13.96 16.46
CA ARG A 195 9.41 15.29 17.05
C ARG A 195 8.20 16.03 16.50
N ILE A 196 7.66 15.65 15.34
CA ILE A 196 6.40 16.22 14.87
C ILE A 196 5.20 15.59 15.60
N GLU A 197 4.25 16.43 15.99
CA GLU A 197 2.94 15.99 16.44
C GLU A 197 2.18 15.25 15.33
N PHE A 198 1.38 14.26 15.70
CA PHE A 198 0.68 13.42 14.74
C PHE A 198 -0.36 14.22 13.93
N SER A 199 -1.15 15.07 14.58
CA SER A 199 -2.15 15.95 13.95
C SER A 199 -1.54 16.94 12.97
N ALA A 200 -0.44 17.61 13.37
CA ALA A 200 0.30 18.52 12.51
C ALA A 200 0.82 17.82 11.26
N PHE A 201 1.30 16.59 11.40
CA PHE A 201 1.75 15.79 10.27
C PHE A 201 0.60 15.43 9.31
N LEU A 202 -0.56 15.03 9.82
CA LEU A 202 -1.73 14.76 8.96
C LEU A 202 -2.16 16.01 8.19
N PHE A 203 -2.25 17.16 8.85
CA PHE A 203 -2.62 18.41 8.20
C PHE A 203 -1.60 18.80 7.11
N PHE A 204 -0.31 18.66 7.41
CA PHE A 204 0.73 18.85 6.41
C PHE A 204 0.56 17.89 5.21
N SER A 205 0.27 16.61 5.45
CA SER A 205 0.03 15.62 4.39
C SER A 205 -1.17 15.99 3.52
N LEU A 206 -2.24 16.56 4.08
CA LEU A 206 -3.37 17.09 3.30
C LEU A 206 -2.90 18.19 2.34
N LEU A 207 -2.12 19.16 2.83
CA LEU A 207 -1.67 20.30 2.05
C LEU A 207 -0.71 19.89 0.93
N ILE A 208 0.26 19.03 1.22
CA ILE A 208 1.21 18.60 0.20
C ILE A 208 0.51 17.78 -0.88
N THR A 209 -0.36 16.83 -0.52
CA THR A 209 -1.00 15.92 -1.49
C THR A 209 -2.17 16.55 -2.24
N GLY A 210 -2.85 17.54 -1.67
CA GLY A 210 -3.98 18.22 -2.30
C GLY A 210 -3.62 19.51 -3.03
N ILE A 211 -2.50 20.14 -2.69
CA ILE A 211 -2.16 21.48 -3.19
C ILE A 211 -0.73 21.52 -3.75
N SER A 212 0.29 21.40 -2.89
CA SER A 212 1.68 21.68 -3.29
C SER A 212 2.22 20.73 -4.37
N TYR A 213 2.06 19.41 -4.15
CA TYR A 213 2.47 18.39 -5.11
C TYR A 213 1.65 18.46 -6.40
N PRO A 214 0.30 18.49 -6.37
CA PRO A 214 -0.49 18.61 -7.59
C PRO A 214 -0.18 19.84 -8.44
N ILE A 215 0.00 21.01 -7.83
CA ILE A 215 0.32 22.25 -8.55
C ILE A 215 1.68 22.13 -9.24
N THR A 216 2.70 21.66 -8.51
CA THR A 216 4.04 21.48 -9.10
C THR A 216 4.02 20.39 -10.17
N GLY A 217 3.26 19.32 -9.93
CA GLY A 217 3.02 18.25 -10.89
C GLY A 217 2.32 18.74 -12.15
N HIS A 218 1.39 19.69 -12.03
CA HIS A 218 0.72 20.30 -13.19
C HIS A 218 1.72 21.02 -14.10
N TRP A 219 2.63 21.79 -13.50
CA TRP A 219 3.67 22.50 -14.25
C TRP A 219 4.53 21.55 -15.08
N ILE A 220 4.84 20.36 -14.55
CA ILE A 220 5.83 19.44 -15.11
C ILE A 220 5.20 18.33 -15.97
N TRP A 221 4.11 17.72 -15.52
CA TRP A 221 3.46 16.55 -16.15
C TRP A 221 2.02 16.80 -16.60
N GLY A 222 1.38 17.86 -16.11
CA GLY A 222 -0.02 18.19 -16.43
C GLY A 222 -0.21 19.10 -17.63
N GLY A 223 0.84 19.35 -18.43
CA GLY A 223 0.78 20.26 -19.56
C GLY A 223 0.93 21.75 -19.19
N GLY A 224 1.38 22.06 -17.97
CA GLY A 224 1.60 23.43 -17.54
C GLY A 224 2.86 24.09 -18.11
N TRP A 225 3.14 25.31 -17.64
CA TRP A 225 4.17 26.19 -18.21
C TRP A 225 5.59 25.62 -18.25
N LEU A 226 6.01 24.79 -17.29
CA LEU A 226 7.35 24.17 -17.33
C LEU A 226 7.44 23.13 -18.45
N ALA A 227 6.38 22.34 -18.64
CA ALA A 227 6.29 21.37 -19.72
C ALA A 227 6.35 22.07 -21.09
N GLU A 228 5.64 23.19 -21.27
CA GLU A 228 5.65 23.99 -22.50
C GLU A 228 7.04 24.58 -22.83
N MET A 229 7.83 24.91 -21.80
CA MET A 229 9.22 25.35 -21.98
C MET A 229 10.21 24.21 -22.25
N GLY A 230 9.75 22.96 -22.30
CA GLY A 230 10.59 21.78 -22.55
C GLY A 230 11.32 21.26 -21.31
N PHE A 231 10.85 21.57 -20.10
CA PHE A 231 11.39 20.96 -18.89
C PHE A 231 11.11 19.45 -18.88
N SER A 232 12.13 18.65 -18.56
CA SER A 232 12.04 17.19 -18.60
C SER A 232 12.33 16.61 -17.22
N ASP A 233 11.34 15.93 -16.65
CA ASP A 233 11.46 15.10 -15.46
C ASP A 233 10.72 13.78 -15.70
N PHE A 234 11.46 12.68 -15.89
CA PHE A 234 10.85 11.43 -16.35
C PHE A 234 10.03 10.73 -15.26
N ALA A 235 10.55 10.69 -14.02
CA ALA A 235 9.99 9.87 -12.94
C ALA A 235 9.91 10.61 -11.59
N GLY A 236 10.19 11.91 -11.57
CA GLY A 236 9.89 12.77 -10.42
C GLY A 236 11.10 13.14 -9.59
N SER A 237 12.28 13.29 -10.20
CA SER A 237 13.45 13.85 -9.50
C SER A 237 13.14 15.25 -8.95
N THR A 238 12.35 16.02 -9.69
CA THR A 238 11.85 17.33 -9.25
C THR A 238 10.45 17.18 -8.64
N ALA A 239 9.49 16.67 -9.43
CA ALA A 239 8.06 16.67 -9.07
C ALA A 239 7.77 15.94 -7.74
N VAL A 240 8.56 14.90 -7.42
CA VAL A 240 8.37 14.06 -6.22
C VAL A 240 9.49 14.31 -5.22
N HIS A 241 10.74 14.05 -5.60
CA HIS A 241 11.87 14.05 -4.69
C HIS A 241 12.28 15.46 -4.25
N SER A 242 12.35 16.41 -5.16
CA SER A 242 12.71 17.79 -4.79
C SER A 242 11.57 18.48 -4.06
N VAL A 243 10.31 18.33 -4.51
CA VAL A 243 9.14 18.87 -3.79
C VAL A 243 9.07 18.32 -2.36
N GLY A 244 9.13 16.99 -2.21
CA GLY A 244 9.15 16.35 -0.90
C GLY A 244 10.38 16.74 -0.08
N GLY A 245 11.55 16.82 -0.70
CA GLY A 245 12.82 17.16 -0.06
C GLY A 245 12.88 18.59 0.47
N TRP A 246 12.40 19.57 -0.31
CA TRP A 246 12.32 20.97 0.14
C TRP A 246 11.29 21.14 1.26
N ALA A 247 10.14 20.49 1.15
CA ALA A 247 9.15 20.51 2.21
C ALA A 247 9.67 19.82 3.49
N ALA A 248 10.42 18.73 3.35
CA ALA A 248 11.11 18.05 4.44
C ALA A 248 12.18 18.94 5.10
N LEU A 249 12.97 19.66 4.30
CA LEU A 249 13.98 20.59 4.80
C LEU A 249 13.35 21.72 5.61
N VAL A 250 12.33 22.38 5.07
CA VAL A 250 11.60 23.45 5.76
C VAL A 250 10.94 22.93 7.04
N GLY A 251 10.29 21.77 6.96
CA GLY A 251 9.70 21.13 8.14
C GLY A 251 10.73 20.80 9.22
N ALA A 252 11.89 20.27 8.83
CA ALA A 252 12.98 19.97 9.76
C ALA A 252 13.58 21.25 10.38
N TYR A 253 13.70 22.33 9.60
CA TYR A 253 14.17 23.63 10.06
C TYR A 253 13.23 24.24 11.12
N ILE A 254 11.92 24.25 10.84
CA ILE A 254 10.91 24.82 11.76
C ILE A 254 10.84 24.03 13.07
N LEU A 255 10.90 22.69 13.00
CA LEU A 255 10.85 21.84 14.20
C LEU A 255 12.14 21.86 15.02
N GLY A 256 13.26 22.26 14.43
CA GLY A 256 14.57 22.22 15.06
C GLY A 256 15.12 20.79 15.25
N PRO A 257 16.27 20.66 15.93
CA PRO A 257 16.93 19.39 16.14
C PRO A 257 16.20 18.49 17.16
N ARG A 258 16.47 17.19 17.09
CA ARG A 258 16.01 16.25 18.11
C ARG A 258 16.67 16.57 19.46
N MET A 259 15.90 16.50 20.54
CA MET A 259 16.40 16.70 21.90
C MET A 259 17.58 15.77 22.21
N GLY A 260 18.69 16.36 22.64
CA GLY A 260 19.94 15.65 22.95
C GLY A 260 20.65 15.09 21.72
N LYS A 261 20.45 15.66 20.52
CA LYS A 261 21.21 15.30 19.32
C LYS A 261 22.57 16.00 19.24
N TYR A 262 22.61 17.28 19.60
CA TYR A 262 23.78 18.15 19.54
C TYR A 262 24.18 18.56 20.95
N ASP A 263 25.47 18.76 21.18
CA ASP A 263 26.00 19.33 22.42
C ASP A 263 26.21 20.85 22.28
N GLU A 264 26.86 21.48 23.26
CA GLU A 264 27.09 22.93 23.26
C GLU A 264 27.98 23.40 22.08
N ASN A 265 28.74 22.49 21.46
CA ASN A 265 29.59 22.76 20.30
C ASN A 265 28.93 22.41 18.96
N GLY A 266 27.67 21.93 18.98
CA GLY A 266 26.93 21.47 17.81
C GLY A 266 26.95 19.96 17.63
#